data_AF-A0A6B8RVL7-F1
#
_entry.id   AF-A0A6B8RVL7-F1
#
_cell.length_a   1.000
_cell.length_b   1.000
_cell.length_c   1.000
_cell.angle_alpha   90.00
_cell.angle_beta   90.00
_cell.angle_gamma   90.00
#
_symmetry.space_group_name_H-M   'P 1'
#
loop_
_entity.id
_entity.type
_entity.pdbx_description
1 polymer ?
#
loop_
_entity_poly.entity_id
_entity_poly.type
_entity_poly.pdbx_seq_one_letter_code
_entity_poly.pdbx_strand_id
1 'polypeptide(L)'
;MFSGGSLWGGLVSGGLSQLQDTNALKEGHINKKTYAVQTTENVTGAFGVMAGIEYGAILGTSIMPGVGTILGSVVGGLLGDRVGRTVGHRAGHSLVNSRMMQQKLGITEDSEPELQLQG
;
A
#
# COMPACT_ATOMS: atom_id res chain seq x y z
N MET A 1 6.98 -19.91 30.56
CA MET A 1 7.85 -19.09 31.43
C MET A 1 8.89 -18.43 30.54
N PHE A 2 8.79 -17.11 30.33
CA PHE A 2 9.75 -16.35 29.53
C PHE A 2 10.96 -16.01 30.39
N SER A 3 12.13 -16.55 30.04
CA SER A 3 13.40 -16.31 30.72
C SER A 3 14.13 -15.14 30.03
N GLY A 4 14.56 -14.13 30.79
CA GLY A 4 15.10 -12.84 30.30
C GLY A 4 16.34 -12.86 29.40
N GLY A 5 16.85 -14.03 28.99
CA GLY A 5 17.92 -14.15 28.00
C GLY A 5 17.46 -14.06 26.54
N SER A 6 16.20 -14.42 26.24
CA SER A 6 15.71 -14.44 24.85
C SER A 6 15.37 -13.06 24.30
N LEU A 7 15.08 -12.07 25.16
CA LEU A 7 14.74 -10.71 24.73
C LEU A 7 16.00 -9.93 24.27
N TRP A 8 17.11 -10.04 25.01
CA TRP A 8 18.40 -9.47 24.60
C TRP A 8 19.03 -10.25 23.43
N GLY A 9 18.88 -11.58 23.41
CA GLY A 9 19.25 -12.40 22.26
C GLY A 9 18.48 -12.02 20.99
N GLY A 10 17.19 -11.70 21.13
CA GLY A 10 16.34 -11.18 20.06
C GLY A 10 16.69 -9.75 19.60
N LEU A 11 17.18 -8.90 20.50
CA LEU A 11 17.69 -7.57 20.15
C LEU A 11 19.07 -7.61 19.48
N VAL A 12 19.94 -8.54 19.88
CA VAL A 12 21.23 -8.74 19.20
C VAL A 12 21.02 -9.47 17.87
N SER A 13 20.18 -10.50 17.79
CA SER A 13 19.91 -11.20 16.52
C SER A 13 19.03 -10.37 15.55
N GLY A 14 18.09 -9.58 16.07
CA GLY A 14 17.30 -8.62 15.31
C GLY A 14 18.09 -7.38 14.91
N GLY A 15 19.01 -6.91 15.76
CA GLY A 15 19.90 -5.79 15.47
C GLY A 15 21.02 -6.15 14.47
N LEU A 16 21.54 -7.38 14.51
CA LEU A 16 22.61 -7.82 13.60
C LEU A 16 22.08 -8.20 12.21
N SER A 17 20.86 -8.73 12.11
CA SER A 17 20.20 -9.00 10.81
C SER A 17 19.69 -7.73 10.13
N GLN A 18 19.31 -6.69 10.89
CA GLN A 18 18.96 -5.36 10.35
C GLN A 18 20.13 -4.63 9.69
N LEU A 19 21.38 -4.97 10.01
CA LEU A 19 22.56 -4.37 9.36
C LEU A 19 22.85 -4.97 7.98
N GLN A 20 22.48 -6.22 7.73
CA GLN A 20 22.61 -6.86 6.41
C GLN A 20 21.48 -6.41 5.46
N ASP A 21 20.25 -6.29 5.95
CA ASP A 21 19.12 -5.81 5.14
C ASP A 21 19.17 -4.29 4.86
N THR A 22 19.91 -3.53 5.68
CA THR A 22 20.22 -2.12 5.38
C THR A 22 21.15 -1.96 4.18
N ASN A 23 22.00 -2.96 3.88
CA ASN A 23 22.81 -2.99 2.66
C ASN A 23 22.03 -3.51 1.44
N ALA A 24 21.06 -4.41 1.62
CA ALA A 24 20.14 -4.81 0.54
C ALA A 24 19.13 -3.69 0.18
N LEU A 25 18.78 -2.80 1.11
CA LEU A 25 18.00 -1.58 0.85
C LEU A 25 18.73 -0.56 -0.04
N LYS A 26 20.05 -0.67 -0.20
CA LYS A 26 20.87 0.21 -1.06
C LYS A 26 20.99 -0.27 -2.51
N GLU A 27 20.45 -1.43 -2.87
CA GLU A 27 20.61 -2.01 -4.22
C GLU A 27 19.55 -1.57 -5.25
N GLY A 28 18.74 -0.55 -4.97
CA GLY A 28 18.16 0.27 -6.05
C GLY A 28 17.19 -0.41 -7.04
N HIS A 29 16.60 -1.56 -6.72
CA HIS A 29 15.74 -2.29 -7.69
C HIS A 29 14.25 -2.40 -7.34
N ILE A 30 13.78 -1.81 -6.23
CA ILE A 30 12.34 -1.62 -6.01
C ILE A 30 12.07 -0.21 -5.49
N ASN A 31 11.44 0.59 -6.34
CA ASN A 31 11.02 1.94 -6.02
C ASN A 31 9.94 1.90 -4.93
N LYS A 32 10.15 2.56 -3.78
CA LYS A 32 9.15 2.70 -2.69
C LYS A 32 7.78 3.17 -3.22
N LYS A 33 7.79 3.89 -4.33
CA LYS A 33 6.61 4.37 -5.06
C LYS A 33 5.84 3.22 -5.70
N THR A 34 6.52 2.29 -6.37
CA THR A 34 5.91 1.10 -6.96
C THR A 34 5.31 0.19 -5.90
N TYR A 35 6.01 -0.02 -4.78
CA TYR A 35 5.48 -0.84 -3.68
C TYR A 35 4.21 -0.24 -3.07
N ALA A 36 4.19 1.07 -2.81
CA ALA A 36 3.01 1.76 -2.29
C ALA A 36 1.83 1.69 -3.28
N VAL A 37 2.07 1.96 -4.56
CA VAL A 37 1.05 1.88 -5.61
C VAL A 37 0.48 0.47 -5.71
N GLN A 38 1.34 -0.54 -5.77
CA GLN A 38 0.94 -1.93 -5.93
C GLN A 38 0.23 -2.48 -4.69
N THR A 39 0.60 -2.01 -3.49
CA THR A 39 -0.13 -2.35 -2.25
C THR A 39 -1.55 -1.79 -2.28
N THR A 40 -1.71 -0.50 -2.61
CA THR A 40 -3.04 0.12 -2.70
C THR A 40 -3.87 -0.52 -3.80
N GLU A 41 -3.27 -0.79 -4.97
CA GLU A 41 -3.90 -1.50 -6.09
C GLU A 41 -4.38 -2.90 -5.70
N ASN A 42 -3.56 -3.70 -5.02
CA ASN A 42 -3.94 -5.05 -4.62
C ASN A 42 -5.07 -5.04 -3.58
N VAL A 43 -5.00 -4.17 -2.57
CA VAL A 43 -6.01 -4.08 -1.51
C VAL A 43 -7.37 -3.66 -2.09
N THR A 44 -7.38 -2.62 -2.91
CA THR A 44 -8.62 -2.13 -3.55
C THR A 44 -9.13 -3.08 -4.63
N GLY A 45 -8.26 -3.77 -5.36
CA GLY A 45 -8.62 -4.84 -6.29
C GLY A 45 -9.34 -5.99 -5.59
N ALA A 46 -8.76 -6.48 -4.49
CA ALA A 46 -9.39 -7.53 -3.68
C ALA A 46 -10.74 -7.10 -3.11
N PHE A 47 -10.83 -5.87 -2.58
CA PHE A 47 -12.09 -5.31 -2.10
C PHE A 47 -13.12 -5.16 -3.22
N GLY A 48 -12.68 -4.72 -4.39
CA GLY A 48 -13.50 -4.61 -5.59
C GLY A 48 -14.07 -5.96 -6.01
N VAL A 49 -13.25 -7.01 -6.08
CA VAL A 49 -13.71 -8.38 -6.37
C VAL A 49 -14.76 -8.85 -5.37
N MET A 50 -14.49 -8.69 -4.07
CA MET A 50 -15.41 -9.12 -3.02
C MET A 50 -16.77 -8.42 -3.15
N ALA A 51 -16.77 -7.09 -3.23
CA ALA A 51 -18.00 -6.30 -3.41
C ALA A 51 -18.70 -6.66 -4.73
N GLY A 52 -17.93 -6.81 -5.80
CA GLY A 52 -18.43 -7.19 -7.11
C GLY A 52 -19.16 -8.54 -7.10
N ILE A 53 -18.58 -9.56 -6.48
CA ILE A 53 -19.21 -10.88 -6.34
C ILE A 53 -20.52 -10.76 -5.56
N GLU A 54 -20.52 -10.07 -4.42
CA GLU A 54 -21.69 -9.94 -3.55
C GLU A 54 -22.84 -9.17 -4.24
N TYR A 55 -22.58 -7.96 -4.72
CA TYR A 55 -23.60 -7.17 -5.41
C TYR A 55 -24.04 -7.81 -6.72
N GLY A 56 -23.11 -8.43 -7.44
CA GLY A 56 -23.40 -9.21 -8.64
C GLY A 56 -24.35 -10.36 -8.35
N ALA A 57 -24.08 -11.15 -7.31
CA ALA A 57 -24.94 -12.25 -6.87
C ALA A 57 -26.35 -11.76 -6.52
N ILE A 58 -26.46 -10.67 -5.75
CA ILE A 58 -27.74 -10.10 -5.32
C ILE A 58 -28.56 -9.66 -6.55
N LEU A 59 -27.97 -8.83 -7.42
CA LEU A 59 -28.64 -8.31 -8.62
C LEU A 59 -29.03 -9.44 -9.57
N GLY A 60 -28.14 -10.41 -9.78
CA GLY A 60 -28.42 -11.56 -10.62
C GLY A 60 -29.55 -12.44 -10.06
N THR A 61 -29.57 -12.67 -8.74
CA THR A 61 -30.66 -13.40 -8.07
C THR A 61 -32.01 -12.73 -8.28
N SER A 62 -32.06 -11.39 -8.26
CA SER A 62 -33.29 -10.62 -8.53
C SER A 62 -33.82 -10.80 -9.96
N ILE A 63 -32.95 -11.10 -10.92
CA ILE A 63 -33.35 -11.38 -12.31
C ILE A 63 -33.80 -12.84 -12.45
N MET A 64 -32.98 -13.78 -12.00
CA MET A 64 -33.26 -15.21 -12.05
C MET A 64 -32.54 -15.93 -10.89
N PRO A 65 -33.27 -16.52 -9.92
CA PRO A 65 -32.64 -17.26 -8.83
C PRO A 65 -31.78 -18.43 -9.32
N GLY A 66 -30.64 -18.67 -8.66
CA GLY A 66 -29.70 -19.73 -9.03
C GLY A 66 -28.78 -19.32 -10.17
N VAL A 67 -29.29 -19.32 -11.41
CA VAL A 67 -28.49 -18.99 -12.61
C VAL A 67 -28.00 -17.55 -12.56
N GLY A 68 -28.89 -16.61 -12.25
CA GLY A 68 -28.54 -15.21 -12.13
C GLY A 68 -27.56 -14.96 -11.00
N THR A 69 -27.66 -15.66 -9.87
CA THR A 69 -26.67 -15.59 -8.78
C THR A 69 -25.25 -15.91 -9.28
N ILE A 70 -25.09 -17.01 -10.04
CA ILE A 70 -23.80 -17.45 -10.56
C ILE A 70 -23.25 -16.44 -11.58
N LEU A 71 -24.04 -16.10 -12.60
CA LEU A 71 -23.62 -15.17 -13.66
C LEU A 71 -23.34 -13.78 -13.10
N GLY A 72 -24.21 -13.31 -12.21
CA GLY A 72 -24.05 -12.05 -11.51
C GLY A 72 -22.76 -12.00 -10.70
N SER A 73 -22.46 -13.06 -9.94
CA SER A 73 -21.20 -13.16 -9.16
C SER A 73 -19.96 -13.06 -10.05
N VAL A 74 -19.96 -13.77 -11.19
CA VAL A 74 -18.83 -13.79 -12.13
C VAL A 74 -18.64 -12.41 -12.77
N VAL A 75 -19.71 -11.83 -13.33
CA VAL A 75 -19.65 -10.51 -13.98
C VAL A 75 -19.28 -9.44 -12.96
N GLY A 76 -19.91 -9.47 -11.80
CA GLY A 76 -19.65 -8.56 -10.70
C GLY A 76 -18.20 -8.64 -10.22
N GLY A 77 -17.66 -9.84 -10.01
CA GLY A 77 -16.26 -10.03 -9.62
C GLY A 77 -15.25 -9.49 -10.64
N LEU A 78 -15.49 -9.72 -11.94
CA LEU A 78 -14.67 -9.19 -13.04
C LEU A 78 -14.70 -7.65 -13.10
N LEU A 79 -15.88 -7.06 -12.98
CA LEU A 79 -16.03 -5.60 -12.91
C LEU A 79 -15.37 -5.03 -11.65
N GLY A 80 -15.56 -5.73 -10.53
CA GLY A 80 -14.98 -5.43 -9.23
C GLY A 80 -13.46 -5.38 -9.27
N ASP A 81 -12.79 -6.39 -9.82
CA ASP A 81 -11.33 -6.40 -10.00
C ASP A 81 -10.88 -5.18 -10.81
N ARG A 82 -11.50 -4.96 -11.97
CA ARG A 82 -11.11 -3.89 -12.89
C ARG A 82 -11.26 -2.52 -12.26
N VAL A 83 -12.38 -2.25 -11.60
CA VAL A 83 -12.64 -0.98 -10.91
C VAL A 83 -11.73 -0.84 -9.70
N GLY A 84 -11.63 -1.87 -8.86
CA GLY A 84 -10.80 -1.87 -7.66
C GLY A 84 -9.34 -1.55 -7.98
N ARG A 85 -8.72 -2.28 -8.91
CA ARG A 85 -7.35 -2.03 -9.35
C ARG A 85 -7.17 -0.63 -9.92
N THR A 86 -8.09 -0.18 -10.77
CA THR A 86 -8.03 1.19 -11.33
C THR A 86 -8.04 2.25 -10.23
N VAL A 87 -8.90 2.09 -9.23
CA VAL A 87 -9.01 3.00 -8.08
C VAL A 87 -7.73 2.95 -7.25
N GLY A 88 -7.23 1.77 -6.89
CA GLY A 88 -6.03 1.67 -6.07
C GLY A 88 -4.76 2.13 -6.77
N HIS A 89 -4.65 1.90 -8.06
CA HIS A 89 -3.55 2.42 -8.86
C HIS A 89 -3.52 3.96 -8.79
N ARG A 90 -4.66 4.61 -9.04
CA ARG A 90 -4.79 6.08 -8.96
C ARG A 90 -4.55 6.60 -7.54
N ALA A 91 -5.14 5.96 -6.54
CA ALA A 91 -4.98 6.33 -5.14
C ALA A 91 -3.52 6.19 -4.69
N GLY A 92 -2.87 5.08 -5.04
CA GLY A 92 -1.46 4.84 -4.79
C GLY A 92 -0.56 5.91 -5.39
N HIS A 93 -0.80 6.28 -6.65
CA HIS A 93 -0.07 7.37 -7.30
C HIS A 93 -0.28 8.72 -6.61
N SER A 94 -1.51 9.03 -6.22
CA SER A 94 -1.85 10.27 -5.49
C SER A 94 -1.14 10.33 -4.13
N LEU A 95 -1.17 9.25 -3.36
CA LEU A 95 -0.51 9.15 -2.04
C LEU A 95 1.00 9.33 -2.16
N VAL A 96 1.60 8.68 -3.16
CA VAL A 96 3.03 8.81 -3.45
C VAL A 96 3.40 10.24 -3.84
N ASN A 97 2.64 10.86 -4.76
CA ASN A 97 2.92 12.22 -5.21
C ASN A 97 2.76 13.24 -4.08
N SER A 98 1.75 13.06 -3.22
CA SER A 98 1.51 13.90 -2.05
C SER A 98 2.67 13.83 -1.04
N ARG A 99 3.19 12.62 -0.78
CA ARG A 99 4.37 12.43 0.09
C ARG A 99 5.62 13.12 -0.47
N MET A 100 5.81 13.11 -1.79
CA MET A 100 6.92 13.82 -2.42
C MET A 100 6.80 15.34 -2.30
N MET A 101 5.59 15.89 -2.42
CA MET A 101 5.37 17.32 -2.22
C MET A 101 5.63 17.74 -0.77
N GLN A 102 5.19 16.95 0.22
CA GLN A 102 5.49 17.21 1.63
C GLN A 102 7.00 17.13 1.92
N GLN A 103 7.69 16.15 1.33
CA GLN A 103 9.14 16.08 1.46
C GLN A 103 9.80 17.33 0.89
N LYS A 104 9.42 17.78 -0.31
CA LYS A 104 9.97 18.96 -0.97
C LYS A 104 9.71 20.26 -0.19
N LEU A 105 8.55 20.39 0.44
CA LEU A 105 8.19 21.55 1.26
C LEU A 105 8.92 21.53 2.61
N GLY A 106 9.08 20.37 3.25
CA GLY A 106 9.82 20.23 4.51
C GLY A 106 11.34 20.44 4.42
N ILE A 107 11.92 20.44 3.22
CA ILE A 107 13.33 20.83 2.99
C ILE A 107 13.49 22.34 2.79
N THR A 108 12.40 23.10 2.66
CA THR A 108 12.46 24.55 2.40
C THR A 108 12.35 25.37 3.70
N GLU A 109 12.02 24.74 4.83
CA GLU A 109 11.79 25.43 6.11
C GLU A 109 13.05 25.56 6.99
N ASP A 110 14.20 25.00 6.58
CA ASP A 110 15.46 25.00 7.35
C ASP A 110 16.62 25.73 6.65
N SER A 111 16.31 26.66 5.74
CA SER A 111 17.32 27.48 5.06
C SER A 111 17.00 28.96 5.16
N GLU A 112 16.95 29.48 6.39
CA GLU A 112 17.31 30.88 6.63
C GLU A 112 18.83 30.95 6.81
N PRO A 113 19.58 31.71 5.97
CA PRO A 113 21.00 31.92 6.21
C PRO A 113 21.17 32.78 7.46
N GLU A 114 21.97 32.31 8.42
CA GLU A 114 22.50 33.15 9.48
C GLU A 114 23.27 34.32 8.85
N LEU A 115 22.61 35.47 8.76
CA LEU A 115 23.26 36.74 8.53
C LEU A 115 24.07 37.06 9.79
N GLN A 116 25.32 36.63 9.76
CA GLN A 116 26.40 37.22 10.53
C GLN A 116 26.34 38.74 10.34
N LEU A 117 25.82 39.46 11.33
CA LEU A 117 26.12 40.86 11.51
C LEU A 117 27.22 40.96 12.56
N GLN A 118 28.44 40.84 12.04
CA GLN A 118 29.63 41.45 12.61
C GLN A 118 29.38 42.96 12.75
N GLY A 119 29.40 43.45 13.98
CA GLY A 119 29.31 44.87 14.34
C GLY A 119 29.51 45.05 15.84
#